data_AF-A0A5D2KWR4-F1
#
_entry.id   AF-A0A5D2KWR4-F1
#
_cell.length_a   1.000
_cell.length_b   1.000
_cell.length_c   1.000
_cell.angle_alpha   90.00
_cell.angle_beta   90.00
_cell.angle_gamma   90.00
#
_symmetry.space_group_name_H-M   'P 1'
#
loop_
_entity.id
_entity.type
_entity.pdbx_description
1 polymer ?
#
loop_
_entity_poly.entity_id
_entity_poly.type
_entity_poly.pdbx_seq_one_letter_code
_entity_poly.pdbx_strand_id
1 'polypeptide(L)'
;MAFKLNDLVEICKKEEGFSGVYYTAILLAAVGRKRYLVRYENRFNEDGSRFLTEAVDSDEIRPSPPQPSGYNFAMAERVEAFVDFAWRVGTVIRKVDPNYYVKLDCNGKEHHCPFFKVRRHLEWQNGTWLSPATGSESSQENRSARGDQPADPGN
;
A
#
# COMPACT_ATOMS: atom_id res chain seq x y z
N MET A 1 13.95 -10.15 -0.41
CA MET A 1 14.41 -9.25 0.66
C MET A 1 14.56 -10.04 1.94
N ALA A 2 15.51 -9.66 2.79
CA ALA A 2 15.66 -10.24 4.13
C ALA A 2 15.17 -9.20 5.14
N PHE A 3 14.04 -9.47 5.79
CA PHE A 3 13.62 -8.70 6.96
C PHE A 3 14.60 -8.91 8.11
N LYS A 4 14.83 -7.87 8.90
CA LYS A 4 15.66 -7.90 10.09
C LYS A 4 14.79 -7.93 11.34
N LEU A 5 15.39 -8.45 12.42
CA LEU A 5 14.80 -8.38 13.74
C LEU A 5 14.44 -6.93 14.08
N ASN A 6 13.23 -6.73 14.62
CA ASN A 6 12.63 -5.46 14.98
C ASN A 6 12.26 -4.54 13.81
N ASP A 7 12.25 -5.03 12.57
CA ASP A 7 11.68 -4.27 11.46
C ASP A 7 10.17 -4.03 11.68
N LEU A 8 9.73 -2.80 11.38
CA LEU A 8 8.31 -2.48 11.26
C LEU A 8 7.79 -3.00 9.93
N VAL A 9 6.77 -3.85 10.02
CA VAL A 9 6.15 -4.52 8.88
C VAL A 9 4.64 -4.37 8.94
N GLU A 10 4.01 -4.60 7.79
CA GLU A 10 2.57 -4.66 7.68
C GLU A 10 2.14 -6.04 7.22
N ILE A 11 1.11 -6.58 7.88
CA ILE A 11 0.56 -7.90 7.61
C ILE A 11 -0.74 -7.75 6.83
N CYS A 12 -0.77 -8.35 5.64
CA CYS A 12 -1.94 -8.46 4.76
C CYS A 12 -2.33 -9.94 4.67
N LYS A 13 -3.36 -10.33 5.42
CA LYS A 13 -3.86 -11.70 5.39
C LYS A 13 -4.48 -12.02 4.03
N LYS A 14 -4.21 -13.23 3.53
CA LYS A 14 -4.77 -13.72 2.26
C LYS A 14 -6.15 -14.35 2.38
N GLU A 15 -6.63 -14.52 3.61
CA GLU A 15 -7.96 -15.02 3.90
C GLU A 15 -9.04 -14.10 3.31
N GLU A 16 -10.15 -14.70 2.87
CA GLU A 16 -11.27 -13.97 2.31
C GLU A 16 -11.80 -12.92 3.32
N GLY A 17 -12.02 -11.69 2.85
CA GLY A 17 -12.45 -10.56 3.68
C GLY A 17 -11.32 -9.71 4.28
N PHE A 18 -10.05 -10.13 4.17
CA PHE A 18 -8.89 -9.34 4.61
C PHE A 18 -8.14 -8.62 3.48
N SER A 19 -8.57 -8.81 2.24
CA SER A 19 -7.99 -8.10 1.09
C SER A 19 -8.03 -6.59 1.29
N GLY A 20 -6.89 -5.93 1.10
CA GLY A 20 -6.76 -4.48 1.31
C GLY A 20 -6.76 -4.03 2.77
N VAL A 21 -6.50 -4.94 3.72
CA VAL A 21 -6.34 -4.61 5.15
C VAL A 21 -4.90 -4.90 5.58
N TYR A 22 -4.23 -3.90 6.14
CA TYR A 22 -2.84 -3.97 6.56
C TYR A 22 -2.72 -3.66 8.05
N TYR A 23 -2.32 -4.66 8.82
CA TYR A 23 -2.10 -4.51 10.26
C TYR A 23 -0.62 -4.25 10.55
N THR A 24 -0.33 -3.25 11.37
CA THR A 24 1.05 -2.94 11.74
C THR A 24 1.57 -3.96 12.77
N ALA A 25 2.82 -4.39 12.57
CA ALA A 25 3.47 -5.37 13.41
C ALA A 25 4.99 -5.16 13.45
N ILE A 26 5.62 -5.74 14.46
CA ILE A 26 7.08 -5.81 14.61
C ILE A 26 7.52 -7.24 14.31
N LEU A 27 8.53 -7.38 13.45
CA LEU A 27 9.12 -8.68 13.15
C LEU A 27 10.03 -9.15 14.29
N LEU A 28 9.72 -10.31 14.87
CA LEU A 28 10.43 -10.85 16.04
C LEU A 28 11.43 -11.95 15.68
N ALA A 29 11.17 -12.75 14.64
CA ALA A 29 12.07 -13.81 14.21
C ALA A 29 11.70 -14.34 12.83
N ALA A 30 12.67 -14.94 12.14
CA ALA A 30 12.38 -15.88 11.06
C ALA A 30 12.06 -17.26 11.66
N VAL A 31 10.97 -17.88 11.20
CA VAL A 31 10.57 -19.23 11.60
C VAL A 31 10.72 -20.13 10.37
N GLY A 32 11.91 -20.71 10.21
CA GLY A 32 12.26 -21.46 9.01
C GLY A 32 12.48 -20.56 7.80
N ARG A 33 12.15 -21.06 6.60
CA ARG A 33 12.49 -20.39 5.32
C ARG A 33 11.42 -19.46 4.75
N LYS A 34 10.16 -19.66 5.13
CA LYS A 34 9.00 -18.99 4.49
C LYS A 34 8.04 -18.36 5.50
N ARG A 35 8.38 -18.32 6.78
CA ARG A 35 7.51 -17.78 7.82
C ARG A 35 8.29 -16.88 8.76
N TYR A 36 7.57 -15.94 9.37
CA TYR A 36 8.11 -15.02 10.34
C TYR A 36 7.20 -14.94 11.55
N LEU A 37 7.79 -14.86 12.73
CA LEU A 37 7.09 -14.54 13.97
C LEU A 37 6.95 -13.02 14.04
N VAL A 38 5.73 -12.54 14.17
CA VAL A 38 5.43 -11.10 14.24
C VAL A 38 4.56 -10.82 15.46
N ARG A 39 4.71 -9.63 16.04
CA ARG A 39 3.84 -9.12 17.09
C ARG A 39 3.13 -7.88 16.60
N TYR A 40 1.80 -7.92 16.59
CA TYR A 40 0.97 -6.79 16.17
C TYR A 40 1.08 -5.62 17.15
N GLU A 41 0.91 -4.40 16.67
CA GLU A 41 0.92 -3.21 17.54
C GLU A 41 -0.46 -2.87 18.11
N ASN A 42 -1.53 -3.27 17.40
CA ASN A 42 -2.89 -2.85 17.73
C ASN A 42 -3.90 -4.02 17.73
N ARG A 43 -3.43 -5.28 17.73
CA ARG A 43 -4.27 -6.47 17.89
C ARG A 43 -3.89 -7.19 19.17
N PHE A 44 -4.88 -7.70 19.89
CA PHE A 44 -4.70 -8.45 21.12
C PHE A 44 -4.98 -9.94 20.88
N ASN A 45 -4.44 -10.79 21.76
CA ASN A 45 -4.86 -12.18 21.84
C ASN A 45 -6.30 -12.31 22.37
N GLU A 46 -6.83 -13.54 22.38
CA GLU A 46 -8.23 -13.83 22.73
C GLU A 46 -8.66 -13.33 24.11
N ASP A 47 -7.75 -13.37 25.10
CA ASP A 47 -8.01 -12.88 26.45
C ASP A 47 -7.78 -11.36 26.63
N GLY A 48 -7.30 -10.66 25.59
CA GLY A 48 -7.04 -9.23 25.62
C GLY A 48 -5.83 -8.78 26.46
N SER A 49 -5.08 -9.71 27.07
CA SER A 49 -4.02 -9.38 28.03
C SER A 49 -2.72 -8.92 27.37
N ARG A 50 -2.48 -9.30 26.12
CA ARG A 50 -1.24 -8.99 25.40
C ARG A 50 -1.47 -8.77 23.91
N PHE A 51 -0.52 -8.09 23.28
CA PHE A 51 -0.49 -8.00 21.84
C PHE A 51 -0.38 -9.37 21.19
N LEU A 52 -1.17 -9.59 20.15
CA LEU A 52 -1.19 -10.82 19.39
C LEU A 52 0.19 -11.05 18.77
N THR A 53 0.71 -12.26 18.95
CA THR A 53 1.96 -12.72 18.32
C THR A 53 1.66 -14.01 17.58
N GLU A 54 2.01 -14.09 16.31
CA GLU A 54 1.74 -15.27 15.49
C GLU A 54 2.80 -15.47 14.40
N ALA A 55 2.87 -16.68 13.85
CA ALA A 55 3.70 -16.98 12.70
C ALA A 55 2.92 -16.76 11.40
N VAL A 56 3.37 -15.84 10.56
CA VAL A 56 2.74 -15.50 9.27
C VAL A 56 3.62 -15.94 8.10
N ASP A 57 3.02 -16.17 6.94
CA ASP A 57 3.76 -16.54 5.73
C ASP A 57 4.46 -15.32 5.12
N SER A 58 5.62 -15.54 4.48
CA SER A 58 6.47 -14.48 3.94
C SER A 58 5.78 -13.60 2.89
N ASP A 59 4.72 -14.11 2.26
CA ASP A 59 3.92 -13.45 1.24
C ASP A 59 2.70 -12.71 1.80
N GLU A 60 2.46 -12.80 3.11
CA GLU A 60 1.51 -11.95 3.86
C GLU A 60 2.19 -10.71 4.45
N ILE A 61 3.51 -10.56 4.29
CA ILE A 61 4.30 -9.47 4.89
C ILE A 61 4.78 -8.51 3.81
N ARG A 62 4.59 -7.22 4.07
CA ARG A 62 5.30 -6.14 3.39
C ARG A 62 6.05 -5.27 4.41
N PRO A 63 7.14 -4.58 4.03
CA PRO A 63 7.73 -3.57 4.91
C PRO A 63 6.70 -2.47 5.22
N SER A 64 6.97 -1.63 6.21
CA SER A 64 6.21 -0.39 6.38
C SER A 64 6.42 0.50 5.13
N PRO A 65 5.36 1.12 4.57
CA PRO A 65 5.50 1.99 3.41
C PRO A 65 6.37 3.21 3.74
N PRO A 66 7.04 3.80 2.73
CA PRO A 66 7.82 5.01 2.91
C PRO A 66 6.94 6.15 3.45
N GLN A 67 7.57 7.07 4.18
CA GLN A 67 6.87 8.16 4.84
C GLN A 67 6.03 8.97 3.83
N PRO A 68 4.79 9.37 4.17
CA PRO A 68 3.94 10.13 3.26
C PRO A 68 4.62 11.43 2.82
N SER A 69 4.61 11.72 1.52
CA SER A 69 5.14 12.98 0.97
C SER A 69 4.15 14.14 1.08
N GLY A 70 3.04 13.97 1.80
CA GLY A 70 1.97 14.96 1.96
C GLY A 70 0.62 14.32 2.29
N TYR A 71 -0.34 15.16 2.68
CA TYR A 71 -1.70 14.76 3.10
C TYR A 71 -2.80 15.44 2.29
N ASN A 72 -2.51 15.78 1.03
CA ASN A 72 -3.48 16.41 0.12
C ASN A 72 -3.95 15.38 -0.92
N PHE A 73 -5.07 14.73 -0.65
CA PHE A 73 -5.64 13.68 -1.52
C PHE A 73 -6.80 14.25 -2.32
N ALA A 74 -6.90 13.95 -3.62
CA ALA A 74 -7.98 14.36 -4.51
C ALA A 74 -9.30 13.61 -4.25
N MET A 75 -10.42 14.13 -4.79
CA MET A 75 -11.66 13.36 -4.85
C MET A 75 -11.49 12.16 -5.77
N ALA A 76 -12.12 11.05 -5.41
CA ALA A 76 -11.95 9.75 -6.05
C ALA A 76 -10.52 9.17 -6.01
N GLU A 77 -9.59 9.80 -5.28
CA GLU A 77 -8.25 9.23 -5.10
C GLU A 77 -8.30 7.97 -4.23
N ARG A 78 -7.54 6.96 -4.63
CA ARG A 78 -7.39 5.71 -3.91
C ARG A 78 -6.34 5.87 -2.80
N VAL A 79 -6.76 5.63 -1.57
CA VAL A 79 -5.97 5.87 -0.36
C VAL A 79 -6.06 4.67 0.58
N GLU A 80 -5.22 4.67 1.61
CA GLU A 80 -5.37 3.81 2.78
C GLU A 80 -5.77 4.68 3.98
N ALA A 81 -6.86 4.31 4.65
CA ALA A 81 -7.35 4.97 5.85
C ALA A 81 -7.12 4.10 7.09
N PHE A 82 -6.66 4.70 8.19
CA PHE A 82 -6.45 4.00 9.44
C PHE A 82 -7.76 3.89 10.24
N VAL A 83 -8.40 2.73 10.15
CA VAL A 83 -9.73 2.42 10.71
C VAL A 83 -9.70 1.04 11.36
N ASP A 84 -10.28 0.92 12.55
CA ASP A 84 -10.33 -0.33 13.33
C ASP A 84 -8.95 -0.99 13.46
N PHE A 85 -7.96 -0.20 13.88
CA PHE A 85 -6.60 -0.63 14.19
C PHE A 85 -5.78 -1.16 12.98
N ALA A 86 -6.23 -0.86 11.76
CA ALA A 86 -5.57 -1.27 10.53
C ALA A 86 -5.61 -0.16 9.47
N TRP A 87 -4.65 -0.18 8.55
CA TRP A 87 -4.75 0.57 7.30
C TRP A 87 -5.63 -0.19 6.32
N ARG A 88 -6.69 0.45 5.83
CA ARG A 88 -7.68 -0.15 4.94
C ARG A 88 -7.75 0.62 3.64
N VAL A 89 -7.68 -0.08 2.52
CA VAL A 89 -7.81 0.55 1.21
C VAL A 89 -9.22 1.08 1.03
N GLY A 90 -9.32 2.27 0.45
CA GLY A 90 -10.57 2.91 0.13
C GLY A 90 -10.39 4.06 -0.84
N THR A 91 -11.49 4.78 -1.07
CA THR A 91 -11.55 5.90 -2.01
C THR A 91 -12.04 7.15 -1.30
N VAL A 92 -11.39 8.29 -1.53
CA VAL A 92 -11.85 9.56 -0.97
C VAL A 92 -13.13 10.00 -1.68
N ILE A 93 -14.22 10.14 -0.92
CA ILE A 93 -15.55 10.52 -1.45
C ILE A 93 -15.97 11.94 -1.09
N ARG A 94 -15.38 12.54 -0.06
CA ARG A 94 -15.62 13.93 0.33
C ARG A 94 -14.40 14.51 1.06
N LYS A 95 -14.08 15.77 0.78
CA LYS A 95 -13.05 16.54 1.49
C LYS A 95 -13.73 17.47 2.48
N VAL A 96 -13.24 17.49 3.71
CA VAL A 96 -13.65 18.44 4.75
C VAL A 96 -12.39 18.91 5.45
N ASP A 97 -11.68 19.85 4.82
CA ASP A 97 -10.33 20.29 5.22
C ASP A 97 -10.22 20.50 6.74
N PRO A 98 -9.23 19.87 7.42
CA PRO A 98 -8.15 19.03 6.88
C PRO A 98 -8.52 17.56 6.64
N ASN A 99 -9.72 17.13 7.00
CA ASN A 99 -10.14 15.73 7.04
C ASN A 99 -10.73 15.22 5.72
N TYR A 100 -10.95 13.92 5.68
CA TYR A 100 -11.49 13.20 4.54
C TYR A 100 -12.62 12.28 4.96
N TYR A 101 -13.60 12.06 4.08
CA TYR A 101 -14.44 10.87 4.15
C TYR A 101 -13.92 9.85 3.14
N VAL A 102 -13.62 8.66 3.63
CA VAL A 102 -13.12 7.55 2.82
C VAL A 102 -14.15 6.43 2.82
N LYS A 103 -14.54 5.99 1.63
CA LYS A 103 -15.35 4.78 1.44
C LYS A 103 -14.41 3.58 1.34
N LEU A 104 -14.49 2.67 2.30
CA LEU A 104 -13.60 1.50 2.37
C LEU A 104 -14.02 0.43 1.37
N ASP A 105 -13.05 -0.19 0.70
CA ASP A 105 -13.33 -1.22 -0.31
C ASP A 105 -13.83 -2.51 0.31
N CYS A 106 -13.35 -2.86 1.50
CA CYS A 106 -13.64 -4.14 2.14
C CYS A 106 -15.11 -4.31 2.55
N ASN A 107 -15.85 -3.21 2.76
CA ASN A 107 -17.24 -3.26 3.23
C ASN A 107 -18.14 -2.12 2.69
N GLY A 108 -17.61 -1.22 1.86
CA GLY A 108 -18.34 -0.08 1.32
C GLY A 108 -18.72 1.00 2.32
N LYS A 109 -18.29 0.91 3.59
CA LYS A 109 -18.63 1.89 4.64
C LYS A 109 -17.80 3.15 4.50
N GLU A 110 -18.41 4.27 4.88
CA GLU A 110 -17.79 5.59 4.87
C GLU A 110 -17.27 5.94 6.27
N HIS A 111 -16.04 6.44 6.34
CA HIS A 111 -15.42 6.85 7.58
C HIS A 111 -14.88 8.27 7.48
N HIS A 112 -15.16 9.08 8.50
CA HIS A 112 -14.51 10.39 8.69
C HIS A 112 -13.12 10.16 9.27
N CYS A 113 -12.09 10.55 8.52
CA CYS A 113 -10.70 10.31 8.82
C CYS A 113 -9.93 11.64 8.90
N PRO A 114 -9.25 11.91 10.02
CA PRO A 114 -8.27 12.99 10.07
C PRO A 114 -7.18 12.82 9.02
N PHE A 115 -6.62 13.92 8.49
CA PHE A 115 -5.61 13.87 7.42
C PHE A 115 -4.43 12.93 7.72
N PHE A 116 -3.96 12.91 8.97
CA PHE A 116 -2.84 12.07 9.41
C PHE A 116 -3.19 10.58 9.57
N LYS A 117 -4.48 10.23 9.49
CA LYS A 117 -4.98 8.84 9.42
C LYS A 117 -5.32 8.42 8.00
N VAL A 118 -4.89 9.19 6.99
CA VAL A 118 -5.03 8.85 5.58
C VAL A 118 -3.64 8.91 4.95
N ARG A 119 -3.31 7.91 4.14
CA ARG A 119 -2.06 7.88 3.37
C ARG A 119 -2.32 7.41 1.95
N ARG A 120 -1.43 7.76 1.03
CA ARG A 120 -1.48 7.26 -0.35
C ARG A 120 -1.39 5.74 -0.35
N HIS A 121 -2.27 5.09 -1.11
CA HIS A 121 -2.19 3.65 -1.30
C HIS A 121 -0.96 3.32 -2.16
N LEU A 122 -0.14 2.38 -1.68
CA LEU A 122 1.00 1.85 -2.41
C LEU A 122 0.91 0.32 -2.43
N GLU A 123 1.25 -0.26 -3.56
CA GLU A 123 1.33 -1.71 -3.72
C GLU A 123 2.77 -2.17 -3.48
N TRP A 124 2.91 -3.30 -2.78
CA TRP A 124 4.20 -3.92 -2.56
C TRP A 124 4.33 -5.14 -3.48
N GLN A 125 5.20 -5.06 -4.48
CA GLN A 125 5.40 -6.13 -5.45
C GLN A 125 6.89 -6.33 -5.73
N ASN A 126 7.35 -7.58 -5.70
CA ASN A 126 8.72 -7.97 -6.05
C ASN A 126 9.83 -7.16 -5.34
N GLY A 127 9.58 -6.72 -4.10
CA GLY A 127 10.54 -5.93 -3.33
C GLY A 127 10.54 -4.44 -3.66
N THR A 128 9.54 -3.91 -4.35
CA THR A 128 9.45 -2.48 -4.66
C THR A 128 8.06 -1.95 -4.34
N TRP A 129 8.02 -0.70 -3.87
CA TRP A 129 6.77 0.06 -3.69
C TRP A 129 6.35 0.67 -5.01
N LEU A 130 5.13 0.37 -5.44
CA LEU A 130 4.53 0.88 -6.65
C LEU A 130 3.36 1.80 -6.28
N SER A 131 3.31 2.99 -6.87
CA SER A 131 2.06 3.74 -6.91
C SER A 131 1.12 3.05 -7.91
N PRO A 132 -0.16 2.84 -7.57
CA PRO A 132 -1.14 2.44 -8.57
C PRO A 132 -1.04 3.44 -9.73
N ALA A 133 -0.90 2.94 -10.95
CA ALA A 133 -0.83 3.82 -12.11
C ALA A 133 -2.10 4.69 -12.10
N THR A 134 -1.94 5.99 -11.83
CA THR A 134 -2.96 6.97 -12.18
C THR A 134 -3.15 6.79 -13.68
N GLY A 135 -4.31 6.26 -14.10
CA GLY A 135 -4.62 5.99 -15.50
C GLY A 135 -4.20 7.18 -16.36
N SER A 136 -3.04 7.03 -16.97
CA SER A 136 -2.47 7.90 -17.97
C SER A 136 -1.83 6.93 -18.93
N GLU A 137 -2.51 6.75 -20.06
CA GLU A 137 -2.02 5.99 -21.18
C GLU A 137 -0.62 6.53 -21.52
N SER A 138 0.40 5.71 -21.32
CA SER A 138 1.70 5.95 -21.93
C SER A 138 1.68 5.25 -23.28
N SER A 139 1.12 5.92 -24.29
CA SER A 139 1.39 5.60 -25.68
C SER A 139 2.84 5.95 -25.99
N GLN A 140 3.73 4.97 -25.86
CA GLN A 140 4.99 4.97 -26.57
C GLN A 140 4.79 4.35 -27.95
N GLU A 141 4.46 5.20 -28.92
CA GLU A 141 4.83 5.07 -30.33
C GLU A 141 5.49 6.43 -30.68
N ASN A 142 6.67 6.53 -31.28
CA ASN A 142 7.10 5.81 -32.46
C ASN A 142 8.62 5.93 -32.61
N ARG A 143 9.34 4.80 -32.66
CA ARG A 143 10.63 4.72 -33.36
C ARG A 143 10.31 4.36 -34.81
N SER A 144 10.48 5.32 -35.72
CA SER A 144 11.20 5.13 -37.00
C SER A 144 10.83 6.27 -37.95
N ALA A 145 11.79 7.17 -38.19
CA ALA A 145 11.88 7.87 -39.46
C ALA A 145 13.36 7.85 -39.84
N ARG A 146 13.71 6.84 -40.63
CA ARG A 146 14.94 6.83 -41.44
C ARG A 146 14.99 8.15 -42.21
N GLY A 147 16.15 8.78 -42.17
CA GLY A 147 16.40 10.01 -42.90
C GLY A 147 16.29 9.79 -44.41
N ASP A 148 15.53 10.66 -45.04
CA ASP A 148 15.64 10.97 -46.46
C ASP A 148 15.98 12.46 -46.55
N GLN A 149 17.21 12.76 -46.98
CA GLN A 149 17.57 14.03 -47.60
C GLN A 149 18.56 13.78 -48.75
N PRO A 150 18.54 14.65 -49.77
CA PRO A 150 18.63 14.23 -51.15
C PRO A 150 20.04 14.37 -51.72
N ALA A 151 20.37 13.55 -52.72
CA ALA A 151 21.48 13.81 -53.63
C ALA A 151 20.92 14.53 -54.87
N ASP A 152 21.26 15.80 -54.98
CA ASP A 152 21.12 16.63 -56.17
C ASP A 152 22.31 16.36 -57.11
N PRO A 153 22.09 16.12 -58.42
CA PRO A 153 23.10 16.51 -59.39
C PRO A 153 22.45 17.23 -60.58
N GLY A 154 22.82 18.50 -60.76
CA GLY A 154 22.35 19.29 -61.90
C GLY A 154 23.27 20.44 -62.31
N ASN A 155 24.22 20.11 -63.20
CA ASN A 155 24.91 20.96 -64.18
C ASN A 155 26.02 21.92 -63.72
#